data_AF-A0A2G6UG68-F1
#
_entry.id   AF-A0A2G6UG68-F1
#
_cell.length_a   1.000
_cell.length_b   1.000
_cell.length_c   1.000
_cell.angle_alpha   90.00
_cell.angle_beta   90.00
_cell.angle_gamma   90.00
#
_symmetry.space_group_name_H-M   'P 1'
#
loop_
_entity.id
_entity.type
_entity.pdbx_description
1 polymer ?
#
loop_
_entity_poly.entity_id
_entity_poly.type
_entity_poly.pdbx_seq_one_letter_code
_entity_poly.pdbx_strand_id
1 'polypeptide(L)'
;MIRVMPKGDNTVIMTIEMQLPHESVFSFLQSKGYEVKSWLWRYQDETFPGGITNHETWTFTATKEGEDQNEKTMFLTVFEKEIKQILNEIQNK
;
A
#
# COMPACT_ATOMS: atom_id res chain seq x y z
N MET A 1 1.64 -13.20 -12.96
CA MET A 1 2.60 -14.32 -13.08
C MET A 1 3.13 -14.67 -11.71
N ILE A 2 3.17 -15.96 -11.35
CA ILE A 2 3.84 -16.44 -10.14
C ILE A 2 5.00 -17.32 -10.60
N ARG A 3 6.22 -17.02 -10.15
CA ARG A 3 7.42 -17.79 -10.45
C ARG A 3 8.12 -18.17 -9.15
N VAL A 4 8.41 -19.46 -8.99
CA VAL A 4 9.16 -19.99 -7.84
C VAL A 4 10.38 -20.72 -8.37
N MET A 5 11.56 -20.42 -7.82
CA MET A 5 12.82 -21.03 -8.23
C MET A 5 13.66 -21.41 -7.00
N PRO A 6 14.37 -22.56 -7.04
CA PRO A 6 15.38 -22.86 -6.03
C PRO A 6 16.55 -21.86 -6.14
N LYS A 7 17.04 -21.39 -4.99
CA LYS A 7 18.23 -20.52 -4.89
C LYS A 7 19.45 -21.26 -4.29
N GLY A 8 19.22 -22.36 -3.57
CA GLY A 8 20.24 -23.20 -2.91
C GLY A 8 19.62 -24.34 -2.08
N ASP A 9 20.43 -25.06 -1.31
CA ASP A 9 20.10 -26.36 -0.67
C ASP A 9 18.91 -26.36 0.31
N ASN A 10 18.29 -25.21 0.62
CA ASN A 10 17.00 -25.16 1.31
C ASN A 10 16.26 -23.81 1.16
N THR A 11 16.50 -23.07 0.08
CA THR A 11 15.89 -21.73 -0.11
C THR A 11 15.24 -21.62 -1.48
N VAL A 12 14.02 -21.08 -1.50
CA VAL A 12 13.29 -20.73 -2.72
C VAL A 12 13.17 -19.21 -2.85
N ILE A 13 13.24 -18.70 -4.08
CA ILE A 13 12.83 -17.35 -4.43
C ILE A 13 11.44 -17.43 -5.05
N MET A 14 10.53 -16.57 -4.59
CA MET A 14 9.22 -16.38 -5.17
C MET A 14 9.11 -14.95 -5.73
N THR A 15 8.64 -14.83 -6.97
CA THR A 15 8.31 -13.56 -7.63
C THR A 15 6.84 -13.60 -8.02
N ILE A 16 6.07 -12.59 -7.60
CA ILE A 16 4.66 -12.44 -7.92
C ILE A 16 4.48 -11.10 -8.62
N GLU A 17 4.02 -11.15 -9.86
CA GLU A 17 3.54 -9.98 -10.59
C GLU A 17 2.04 -10.10 -10.78
N MET A 18 1.30 -9.10 -10.33
CA MET A 18 -0.15 -9.11 -10.37
C MET A 18 -0.67 -7.71 -10.69
N GLN A 19 -1.66 -7.65 -11.58
CA GLN A 19 -2.45 -6.44 -11.80
C GLN A 19 -3.73 -6.59 -11.01
N LEU A 20 -3.94 -5.68 -10.06
CA LEU A 20 -5.13 -5.65 -9.22
C LEU A 20 -5.96 -4.41 -9.54
N PRO A 21 -7.28 -4.53 -9.72
CA PRO A 21 -8.14 -3.36 -9.73
C PRO A 21 -8.23 -2.77 -8.31
N HIS A 22 -8.46 -1.46 -8.23
CA HIS A 22 -8.59 -0.76 -6.94
C HIS A 22 -9.67 -1.39 -6.04
N GLU A 23 -10.78 -1.84 -6.63
CA GLU A 23 -11.88 -2.51 -5.90
C GLU A 23 -11.43 -3.75 -5.13
N SER A 24 -10.52 -4.55 -5.71
CA SER A 24 -9.96 -5.73 -5.02
C SER A 24 -9.08 -5.33 -3.85
N VAL A 25 -8.30 -4.25 -4.00
CA VAL A 25 -7.47 -3.72 -2.90
C VAL A 25 -8.36 -3.19 -1.77
N PHE A 26 -9.43 -2.46 -2.11
CA PHE A 26 -10.37 -1.94 -1.12
C PHE A 26 -11.11 -3.06 -0.40
N SER A 27 -11.58 -4.07 -1.13
CA SER A 27 -12.25 -5.23 -0.55
C SER A 27 -11.33 -5.98 0.42
N PHE A 28 -10.05 -6.15 0.05
CA PHE A 28 -9.04 -6.73 0.94
C PHE A 28 -8.86 -5.91 2.22
N LEU A 29 -8.68 -4.59 2.10
CA LEU A 29 -8.50 -3.71 3.26
C LEU A 29 -9.74 -3.71 4.17
N GLN A 30 -10.93 -3.67 3.59
CA GLN A 30 -12.20 -3.79 4.33
C GLN A 30 -12.31 -5.13 5.07
N SER A 31 -11.90 -6.23 4.43
CA SER A 31 -11.88 -7.56 5.09
C SER A 31 -10.94 -7.61 6.30
N LYS A 32 -9.94 -6.72 6.36
CA LYS A 32 -9.00 -6.56 7.48
C LYS A 32 -9.49 -5.56 8.55
N GLY A 33 -10.69 -5.01 8.38
CA GLY A 33 -11.30 -4.06 9.31
C GLY A 33 -10.90 -2.60 9.08
N TYR A 34 -10.33 -2.27 7.92
CA TYR A 34 -10.07 -0.88 7.55
C TYR A 34 -11.30 -0.25 6.90
N GLU A 35 -11.56 1.00 7.23
CA GLU A 35 -12.51 1.85 6.52
C GLU A 35 -11.78 2.60 5.40
N VAL A 36 -12.23 2.43 4.16
CA VAL A 36 -11.65 3.12 3.00
C VAL A 36 -12.41 4.41 2.73
N LYS A 37 -11.72 5.55 2.79
CA LYS A 37 -12.30 6.89 2.61
C LYS A 37 -11.56 7.66 1.52
N SER A 38 -12.29 8.47 0.76
CA SER A 38 -11.67 9.46 -0.14
C SER A 38 -10.90 10.49 0.68
N TRP A 39 -9.74 10.90 0.17
CA TRP A 39 -8.87 11.90 0.80
C TRP A 39 -8.32 12.83 -0.27
N LEU A 40 -8.40 14.14 -0.02
CA LEU A 40 -7.73 15.14 -0.86
C LEU A 40 -6.31 15.29 -0.35
N TRP A 41 -5.37 14.63 -1.02
CA TRP A 41 -3.96 14.75 -0.69
C TRP A 41 -3.43 16.07 -1.25
N ARG A 42 -2.92 16.92 -0.36
CA ARG A 42 -2.32 18.21 -0.67
C ARG A 42 -0.86 18.16 -0.31
N TYR A 43 0.01 18.42 -1.27
CA TYR A 43 1.45 18.49 -1.03
C TYR A 43 2.05 19.70 -1.72
N GLN A 44 3.15 20.19 -1.14
CA GLN A 44 3.90 21.32 -1.66
C GLN A 44 5.15 20.81 -2.36
N ASP A 45 5.41 21.36 -3.54
CA ASP A 45 6.61 21.14 -4.31
C ASP A 45 7.42 22.44 -4.38
N GLU A 46 8.66 22.37 -3.91
CA GLU A 46 9.63 23.48 -3.91
C GLU A 46 10.63 23.38 -5.07
N THR A 47 10.45 22.44 -6.00
CA THR A 47 11.35 22.28 -7.16
C THR A 47 11.27 23.45 -8.15
N PHE A 48 10.23 24.28 -8.06
CA PHE A 48 10.11 25.50 -8.86
C PHE A 48 11.07 26.58 -8.33
N PRO A 49 12.04 27.07 -9.11
CA PRO A 49 13.02 28.03 -8.63
C PRO A 49 12.37 29.33 -8.13
N GLY A 50 12.45 29.57 -6.82
CA GLY A 50 11.93 30.78 -6.18
C GLY A 50 10.40 30.80 -5.97
N GLY A 51 9.72 29.65 -6.07
CA GLY A 51 8.28 29.56 -5.81
C GLY A 51 7.88 28.28 -5.08
N ILE A 52 6.69 28.29 -4.49
CA ILE A 52 6.05 27.11 -3.89
C ILE A 52 4.90 26.71 -4.80
N THR A 53 4.92 25.49 -5.33
CA THR A 53 3.82 24.93 -6.11
C THR A 53 2.97 24.07 -5.19
N ASN A 54 1.65 24.31 -5.17
CA ASN A 54 0.71 23.47 -4.44
C ASN A 54 0.08 22.46 -5.39
N HIS A 55 0.11 21.20 -5.01
CA HIS A 55 -0.54 20.12 -5.73
C HIS A 55 -1.70 19.56 -4.90
N GLU A 56 -2.79 19.24 -5.59
CA GLU A 56 -3.93 18.55 -5.00
C GLU A 56 -4.24 17.31 -5.84
N THR A 57 -4.40 16.16 -5.20
CA THR A 57 -4.78 14.92 -5.87
C THR A 57 -5.77 14.15 -5.01
N TRP A 58 -6.88 13.74 -5.63
CA TRP A 58 -7.83 12.85 -4.97
C TRP A 58 -7.27 11.44 -4.90
N THR A 59 -7.28 10.87 -3.70
CA THR A 59 -6.82 9.52 -3.42
C THR A 59 -7.72 8.89 -2.36
N PHE A 60 -7.33 7.73 -1.86
CA PHE A 60 -8.02 7.02 -0.78
C PHE A 60 -7.07 6.73 0.39
N THR A 61 -7.63 6.74 1.59
CA THR A 61 -6.96 6.27 2.80
C THR A 61 -7.70 5.05 3.33
N ALA A 62 -6.99 4.19 4.04
CA ALA A 62 -7.53 3.05 4.76
C ALA A 62 -7.17 3.22 6.25
N THR A 63 -8.19 3.48 7.07
CA THR A 63 -8.03 3.83 8.49
C THR A 63 -8.82 2.87 9.37
N LYS A 64 -8.29 2.52 10.54
CA LYS A 64 -9.08 1.88 11.60
C LYS A 64 -9.84 2.93 12.41
N GLU A 65 -10.75 2.47 13.26
CA GLU A 65 -11.51 3.35 14.15
C GLU A 65 -10.56 4.24 14.99
N GLY A 66 -10.74 5.55 14.89
CA GLY A 66 -9.92 6.55 15.58
C GLY A 66 -8.60 6.92 14.91
N GLU A 67 -8.26 6.35 13.74
CA GLU A 67 -7.09 6.78 12.95
C GLU A 67 -7.41 7.96 12.02
N ASP A 68 -6.51 8.95 11.98
CA ASP A 68 -6.62 10.11 11.10
C ASP A 68 -6.18 9.82 9.66
N GLN A 69 -6.80 10.48 8.69
CA GLN A 69 -6.39 10.44 7.29
C GLN A 69 -5.09 11.23 7.08
N ASN A 70 -4.02 10.53 6.72
CA ASN A 70 -2.71 11.07 6.38
C ASN A 70 -1.96 10.17 5.40
N GLU A 71 -0.76 10.58 4.98
CA GLU A 71 0.08 9.85 4.01
C GLU A 71 0.41 8.41 4.44
N LYS A 72 0.60 8.16 5.74
CA LYS A 72 0.89 6.81 6.26
C LYS A 72 -0.34 5.89 6.20
N THR A 73 -1.53 6.48 6.15
CA THR A 73 -2.81 5.78 6.01
C THR A 73 -3.30 5.72 4.57
N MET A 74 -2.52 6.17 3.59
CA MET A 74 -2.87 5.99 2.17
C MET A 74 -3.10 4.50 1.87
N PHE A 75 -4.14 4.20 1.10
CA PHE A 75 -4.59 2.82 0.92
C PHE A 75 -3.50 1.91 0.35
N LEU A 76 -2.65 2.41 -0.56
CA LEU A 76 -1.53 1.64 -1.13
C LEU A 76 -0.45 1.35 -0.08
N THR A 77 -0.13 2.32 0.77
CA THR A 77 0.85 2.17 1.86
C THR A 77 0.38 1.15 2.89
N VAL A 78 -0.90 1.23 3.26
CA VAL A 78 -1.52 0.28 4.19
C VAL A 78 -1.58 -1.11 3.57
N PHE A 79 -1.97 -1.22 2.30
CA PHE A 79 -2.01 -2.48 1.57
C PHE A 79 -0.62 -3.14 1.50
N GLU A 80 0.42 -2.37 1.15
CA GLU A 80 1.79 -2.88 1.11
C GLU A 80 2.25 -3.41 2.48
N LYS A 81 1.92 -2.68 3.56
CA LYS A 81 2.22 -3.11 4.94
C LYS A 81 1.56 -4.44 5.28
N GLU A 82 0.28 -4.61 4.96
CA GLU A 82 -0.48 -5.85 5.21
C GLU A 82 0.09 -7.03 4.41
N ILE A 83 0.41 -6.83 3.13
CA ILE A 83 1.04 -7.88 2.31
C ILE A 83 2.41 -8.28 2.86
N LYS A 84 3.25 -7.30 3.23
CA LYS A 84 4.55 -7.57 3.87
C LYS A 84 4.39 -8.36 5.16
N GLN A 85 3.37 -8.06 5.96
CA GLN A 85 3.09 -8.81 7.19
C GLN A 85 2.71 -10.27 6.89
N ILE A 86 1.82 -10.50 5.93
CA ILE A 86 1.45 -11.86 5.49
C ILE A 86 2.69 -12.63 4.99
N LEU A 87 3.54 -12.00 4.19
CA LEU A 87 4.77 -12.63 3.69
C LEU A 87 5.77 -12.93 4.81
N ASN A 88 5.88 -12.06 5.81
CA ASN A 88 6.73 -12.30 6.99
C ASN A 88 6.21 -13.45 7.85
N GLU A 89 4.89 -13.62 7.97
CA GLU A 89 4.29 -14.76 8.68
C GLU A 89 4.60 -16.11 8.01
N ILE A 90 4.82 -16.12 6.69
CA ILE A 90 5.23 -17.32 5.95
C ILE A 90 6.71 -17.65 6.19
N GLN A 91 7.57 -16.64 6.42
CA GLN A 91 9.00 -16.85 6.67
C GLN A 91 9.34 -17.23 8.11
N ASN A 92 8.54 -16.77 9.08
CA ASN A 92 8.80 -16.95 10.51
C ASN A 92 8.00 -18.10 11.15
N LYS A 93 7.39 -18.97 10.33
CA LYS A 93 6.78 -20.24 10.75
C LYS A 93 7.62 -21.41 10.23
#